data_AF-A0A4Q3YIK8-F1
#
_entry.id   AF-A0A4Q3YIK8-F1
#
_cell.length_a   1.000
_cell.length_b   1.000
_cell.length_c   1.000
_cell.angle_alpha   90.00
_cell.angle_beta   90.00
_cell.angle_gamma   90.00
#
_symmetry.space_group_name_H-M   'P 1'
#
loop_
_entity.id
_entity.type
_entity.pdbx_description
1 polymer ?
#
loop_
_entity_poly.entity_id
_entity_poly.type
_entity_poly.pdbx_seq_one_letter_code
_entity_poly.pdbx_strand_id
1 'polypeptide(L)'
;AELPTLMMPADADAARIKRLLAGVFLARDLINTPTNDMGPDALESAFRDLASHYKADVSVVRGDDLLQQNFPLIHAVGRASEQAPRLLKLRWGKKGHRKVTLVGKGVCFDTGGLDIKPSSSMLLMKKDMGGAANVMGLALMIMDAKLKIDLTVLVPVVENSISGNAFRPGDIYKSRAGLTVQIDNTDAEGRLILADALALADEDEPELMIDMATLTGAARVALGPDLPPFFTDDEDLAHALGDASLEVDDPIWRLPLYKGYEKDIGAKIADLTNAPSGGMAGAITAALFLKRFVRKTESWAHFDIYGWTPSERPHAPVGGEAQAIRAIFQMLEAKSARG
;
A
#
# COMPACT_ATOMS: atom_id res chain seq x y z
N ALA A 1 39.80 -11.06 13.05
CA ALA A 1 40.07 -9.95 12.11
C ALA A 1 38.78 -9.16 11.98
N GLU A 2 38.82 -7.83 12.06
CA GLU A 2 37.65 -7.02 11.74
C GLU A 2 37.22 -7.29 10.30
N LEU A 3 35.93 -7.48 10.09
CA LEU A 3 35.38 -7.63 8.74
C LEU A 3 35.58 -6.30 7.99
N PRO A 4 35.89 -6.33 6.68
CA PRO A 4 36.01 -5.11 5.90
C PRO A 4 34.69 -4.32 5.97
N THR A 5 34.78 -3.04 6.34
CA THR A 5 33.64 -2.12 6.39
C THR A 5 33.65 -1.18 5.20
N LEU A 6 32.48 -0.88 4.64
CA LEU A 6 32.33 0.15 3.61
C LEU A 6 32.68 1.52 4.19
N MET A 7 33.58 2.25 3.52
CA MET A 7 33.89 3.64 3.85
C MET A 7 32.89 4.57 3.17
N MET A 8 32.33 5.50 3.95
CA MET A 8 31.47 6.55 3.41
C MET A 8 32.34 7.72 2.92
N PRO A 9 32.18 8.16 1.66
CA PRO A 9 32.88 9.33 1.14
C PRO A 9 32.61 10.58 1.99
N ALA A 10 33.59 11.48 2.09
CA ALA A 10 33.49 12.68 2.93
C ALA A 10 32.43 13.68 2.43
N ASP A 11 32.12 13.64 1.14
CA ASP A 11 31.12 14.45 0.45
C ASP A 11 29.72 13.79 0.43
N ALA A 12 29.58 12.57 0.96
CA ALA A 12 28.30 11.88 1.03
C ALA A 12 27.47 12.34 2.24
N ASP A 13 26.16 12.54 2.04
CA ASP A 13 25.23 12.77 3.14
C ASP A 13 24.95 11.46 3.90
N ALA A 14 25.78 11.24 4.92
CA ALA A 14 25.71 10.10 5.81
C ALA A 14 24.35 9.92 6.49
N ALA A 15 23.70 11.02 6.87
CA ALA A 15 22.42 10.97 7.56
C ALA A 15 21.32 10.54 6.59
N ARG A 16 21.30 11.12 5.38
CA ARG A 16 20.35 10.74 4.33
C ARG A 16 20.52 9.28 3.91
N ILE A 17 21.75 8.80 3.72
CA ILE A 17 22.00 7.39 3.35
C ILE A 17 21.46 6.44 4.43
N LYS A 18 21.78 6.69 5.71
CA LYS A 18 21.30 5.85 6.82
C LYS A 18 19.78 5.83 6.92
N ARG A 19 19.13 6.97 6.71
CA ARG A 19 17.67 7.09 6.68
C ARG A 19 17.04 6.25 5.56
N LEU A 20 17.58 6.37 4.34
CA LEU A 20 17.10 5.60 3.20
C LEU A 20 17.28 4.10 3.46
N LEU A 21 18.43 3.68 3.97
CA LEU A 21 18.66 2.28 4.34
C LEU A 21 17.69 1.80 5.42
N ALA A 22 17.45 2.59 6.47
CA ALA A 22 16.51 2.23 7.53
C ALA A 22 15.08 2.00 7.00
N GLY A 23 14.59 2.88 6.11
CA GLY A 23 13.27 2.70 5.52
C GLY A 23 13.19 1.49 4.57
N VAL A 24 14.24 1.25 3.78
CA VAL A 24 14.33 0.05 2.92
C VAL A 24 14.36 -1.22 3.75
N PHE A 25 15.20 -1.28 4.78
CA PHE A 25 15.35 -2.47 5.63
C PHE A 25 14.09 -2.74 6.44
N LEU A 26 13.39 -1.71 6.93
CA LEU A 26 12.09 -1.89 7.58
C LEU A 26 11.10 -2.60 6.64
N ALA A 27 10.98 -2.16 5.38
CA ALA A 27 10.10 -2.82 4.42
C ALA A 27 10.54 -4.27 4.14
N ARG A 28 11.85 -4.50 3.96
CA ARG A 28 12.41 -5.84 3.73
C ARG A 28 12.13 -6.78 4.89
N ASP A 29 12.39 -6.36 6.13
CA ASP A 29 12.24 -7.19 7.32
C ASP A 29 10.78 -7.59 7.54
N LEU A 30 9.86 -6.63 7.41
CA LEU A 30 8.43 -6.89 7.54
C LEU A 30 7.93 -7.88 6.47
N ILE A 31 8.33 -7.71 5.20
CA ILE A 31 7.93 -8.61 4.11
C ILE A 31 8.56 -10.00 4.23
N ASN A 32 9.82 -10.08 4.70
CA ASN A 32 10.53 -11.34 4.83
C ASN A 32 10.05 -12.18 6.00
N THR A 33 9.56 -11.53 7.07
CA THR A 33 9.06 -12.23 8.25
C THR A 33 7.91 -13.17 7.84
N PRO A 34 7.99 -14.48 8.16
CA PRO A 34 6.93 -15.43 7.87
C PRO A 34 5.59 -15.02 8.50
N THR A 35 4.46 -15.34 7.87
CA THR A 35 3.12 -14.97 8.37
C THR A 35 2.83 -15.47 9.78
N ASN A 36 3.33 -16.65 10.18
CA ASN A 36 3.15 -17.13 11.56
C ASN A 36 3.76 -16.18 12.61
N ASP A 37 4.71 -15.33 12.21
CA ASP A 37 5.37 -14.33 13.06
C ASP A 37 5.03 -12.88 12.62
N MET A 38 4.39 -12.68 11.46
CA MET A 38 3.95 -11.40 10.90
C MET A 38 2.46 -11.41 10.55
N GLY A 39 1.66 -12.00 11.43
CA GLY A 39 0.21 -11.86 11.38
C GLY A 39 -0.22 -10.43 11.69
N PRO A 40 -1.51 -10.13 11.57
CA PRO A 40 -2.00 -8.79 11.81
C PRO A 40 -1.68 -8.15 13.18
N ASP A 41 -1.59 -8.93 14.25
CA ASP A 41 -1.21 -8.44 15.58
C ASP A 41 0.27 -8.00 15.61
N ALA A 42 1.15 -8.73 14.91
CA ALA A 42 2.57 -8.39 14.81
C ALA A 42 2.81 -7.15 13.93
N LEU A 43 2.06 -7.01 12.83
CA LEU A 43 2.13 -5.80 12.00
C LEU A 43 1.63 -4.56 12.75
N GLU A 44 0.59 -4.69 13.59
CA GLU A 44 0.17 -3.62 14.50
C GLU A 44 1.28 -3.25 15.49
N SER A 45 1.97 -4.23 16.07
CA SER A 45 3.11 -3.97 16.97
C SER A 45 4.20 -3.17 16.28
N ALA A 46 4.64 -3.60 15.09
CA ALA A 46 5.67 -2.90 14.32
C ALA A 46 5.25 -1.46 13.96
N PHE A 47 3.97 -1.25 13.64
CA PHE A 47 3.42 0.07 13.37
C PHE A 47 3.43 0.98 14.60
N ARG A 48 3.10 0.45 15.78
CA ARG A 48 3.17 1.18 17.06
C ARG A 48 4.60 1.49 17.47
N ASP A 49 5.53 0.57 17.26
CA ASP A 49 6.95 0.77 17.56
C ASP A 49 7.53 1.90 16.69
N LEU A 50 7.22 1.91 15.40
CA LEU A 50 7.57 3.01 14.50
C LEU A 50 7.01 4.35 14.98
N ALA A 51 5.73 4.39 15.36
CA ALA A 51 5.10 5.60 15.84
C ALA A 51 5.72 6.10 17.16
N SER A 52 5.96 5.20 18.10
CA SER A 52 6.58 5.50 19.40
C SER A 52 7.97 6.11 19.22
N HIS A 53 8.78 5.54 18.32
CA HIS A 53 10.11 6.04 18.00
C HIS A 53 10.09 7.52 17.56
N TYR A 54 9.14 7.89 16.70
CA TYR A 54 9.00 9.25 16.17
C TYR A 54 8.02 10.13 16.94
N LYS A 55 7.46 9.64 18.05
CA LYS A 55 6.45 10.31 18.88
C LYS A 55 5.22 10.73 18.07
N ALA A 56 4.78 9.87 17.17
CA ALA A 56 3.56 10.03 16.39
C ALA A 56 2.34 9.54 17.17
N ASP A 57 1.18 10.15 16.91
CA ASP A 57 -0.10 9.72 17.47
C ASP A 57 -0.57 8.44 16.75
N VAL A 58 -1.09 7.46 17.49
CA VAL A 58 -1.63 6.22 16.91
C VAL A 58 -3.04 5.94 17.40
N SER A 59 -3.91 5.53 16.49
CA SER A 59 -5.23 4.97 16.79
C SER A 59 -5.45 3.69 16.00
N VAL A 60 -6.21 2.75 16.58
CA VAL A 60 -6.54 1.46 15.97
C VAL A 60 -8.03 1.18 16.13
N VAL A 61 -8.65 0.69 15.05
CA VAL A 61 -10.03 0.18 15.04
C VAL A 61 -9.96 -1.31 14.75
N ARG A 62 -10.44 -2.18 15.65
CA ARG A 62 -10.24 -3.64 15.56
C ARG A 62 -11.56 -4.41 15.60
N GLY A 63 -11.61 -5.52 14.88
CA GLY A 63 -12.72 -6.47 14.89
C GLY A 63 -14.04 -5.81 14.54
N ASP A 64 -15.07 -6.06 15.33
CA ASP A 64 -16.42 -5.55 15.07
C ASP A 64 -16.56 -4.04 15.22
N ASP A 65 -15.60 -3.35 15.87
CA ASP A 65 -15.58 -1.88 15.89
C ASP A 65 -15.36 -1.30 14.49
N LEU A 66 -14.81 -2.08 13.55
CA LEU A 66 -14.75 -1.70 12.13
C LEU A 66 -16.17 -1.43 11.59
N LEU A 67 -17.15 -2.27 11.92
CA LEU A 67 -18.53 -2.07 11.48
C LEU A 67 -19.14 -0.82 12.13
N GLN A 68 -18.90 -0.63 13.43
CA GLN A 68 -19.41 0.54 14.16
C GLN A 68 -18.84 1.85 13.61
N GLN A 69 -17.57 1.84 13.18
CA GLN A 69 -16.89 3.01 12.61
C GLN A 69 -16.98 3.08 11.08
N ASN A 70 -17.83 2.27 10.45
CA ASN A 70 -18.11 2.27 9.01
C ASN A 70 -16.88 1.90 8.14
N PHE A 71 -16.26 0.77 8.46
CA PHE A 71 -15.22 0.06 7.68
C PHE A 71 -15.65 -1.37 7.30
N PRO A 72 -16.80 -1.52 6.62
CA PRO A 72 -17.40 -2.82 6.30
C PRO A 72 -16.57 -3.70 5.37
N LEU A 73 -15.80 -3.14 4.42
CA LEU A 73 -15.00 -3.92 3.47
C LEU A 73 -13.76 -4.51 4.15
N ILE A 74 -13.11 -3.75 5.04
CA ILE A 74 -11.99 -4.25 5.86
C ILE A 74 -12.46 -5.41 6.72
N HIS A 75 -13.63 -5.26 7.37
CA HIS A 75 -14.22 -6.32 8.19
C HIS A 75 -14.56 -7.56 7.35
N ALA A 76 -15.25 -7.39 6.22
CA ALA A 76 -15.69 -8.49 5.37
C ALA A 76 -14.53 -9.38 4.90
N VAL A 77 -13.41 -8.78 4.49
CA VAL A 77 -12.22 -9.51 4.04
C VAL A 77 -11.58 -10.29 5.19
N GLY A 78 -11.32 -9.63 6.33
CA GLY A 78 -10.51 -10.22 7.39
C GLY A 78 -11.25 -11.06 8.41
N ARG A 79 -12.59 -11.05 8.44
CA ARG A 79 -13.38 -11.75 9.48
C ARG A 79 -13.17 -13.27 9.53
N ALA A 80 -12.60 -13.87 8.49
CA ALA A 80 -12.37 -15.31 8.40
C ALA A 80 -11.08 -15.80 9.10
N SER A 81 -10.18 -14.88 9.46
CA SER A 81 -8.97 -15.20 10.21
C SER A 81 -9.23 -15.24 11.72
N GLU A 82 -8.40 -16.00 12.44
CA GLU A 82 -8.38 -15.99 13.91
C GLU A 82 -7.91 -14.62 14.46
N GLN A 83 -7.03 -13.92 13.75
CA GLN A 83 -6.57 -12.59 14.15
C GLN A 83 -7.52 -11.52 13.60
N ALA A 84 -8.35 -10.94 14.47
CA ALA A 84 -9.46 -10.05 14.10
C ALA A 84 -9.04 -8.77 13.35
N PRO A 85 -9.56 -8.49 12.13
CA PRO A 85 -9.10 -7.40 11.23
C PRO A 85 -9.03 -6.03 11.90
N ARG A 86 -8.18 -5.13 11.39
CA ARG A 86 -8.05 -3.78 11.96
C ARG A 86 -7.68 -2.73 10.93
N LEU A 87 -7.92 -1.47 11.27
CA LEU A 87 -7.37 -0.30 10.59
C LEU A 87 -6.43 0.42 11.54
N LEU A 88 -5.18 0.57 11.12
CA LEU A 88 -4.16 1.33 11.84
C LEU A 88 -4.08 2.75 11.26
N LYS A 89 -4.00 3.75 12.13
CA LYS A 89 -3.78 5.14 11.76
C LYS A 89 -2.66 5.75 12.59
N LEU A 90 -1.71 6.39 11.92
CA LEU A 90 -0.63 7.17 12.51
C LEU A 90 -0.76 8.62 12.04
N ARG A 91 -0.59 9.58 12.93
CA ARG A 91 -0.45 11.00 12.57
C ARG A 91 0.84 11.59 13.15
N TRP A 92 1.59 12.29 12.31
CA TRP A 92 2.83 12.96 12.69
C TRP A 92 2.95 14.33 12.00
N GLY A 93 3.63 15.27 12.65
CA GLY A 93 3.87 16.59 12.09
C GLY A 93 2.97 17.67 12.69
N LYS A 94 2.82 18.79 11.99
CA LYS A 94 2.16 20.00 12.51
C LYS A 94 1.04 20.45 11.60
N LYS A 95 -0.09 20.86 12.19
CA LYS A 95 -1.18 21.50 11.45
C LYS A 95 -0.66 22.73 10.70
N GLY A 96 -1.13 22.92 9.47
CA GLY A 96 -0.71 24.02 8.59
C GLY A 96 0.51 23.71 7.73
N HIS A 97 1.23 22.62 7.99
CA HIS A 97 2.12 22.03 7.00
C HIS A 97 1.32 21.33 5.91
N ARG A 98 1.99 21.04 4.79
CA ARG A 98 1.39 20.31 3.67
C ARG A 98 0.80 18.98 4.14
N LYS A 99 -0.50 18.76 3.90
CA LYS A 99 -1.15 17.50 4.28
C LYS A 99 -0.82 16.39 3.30
N VAL A 100 -0.21 15.31 3.79
CA VAL A 100 0.10 14.12 2.97
C VAL A 100 -0.46 12.89 3.67
N THR A 101 -1.24 12.10 2.94
CA THR A 101 -1.75 10.81 3.44
C THR A 101 -1.12 9.65 2.66
N LEU A 102 -0.54 8.70 3.39
CA LEU A 102 -0.04 7.45 2.84
C LEU A 102 -0.98 6.30 3.21
N VAL A 103 -1.31 5.43 2.26
CA VAL A 103 -2.21 4.28 2.50
C VAL A 103 -1.55 2.99 2.01
N GLY A 104 -1.36 1.99 2.89
CA GLY A 104 -0.66 0.76 2.54
C GLY A 104 -1.53 -0.49 2.68
N LYS A 105 -1.64 -1.32 1.63
CA LYS A 105 -2.32 -2.63 1.70
C LYS A 105 -1.60 -3.53 2.72
N GLY A 106 -2.28 -3.93 3.78
CA GLY A 106 -1.76 -4.77 4.86
C GLY A 106 -2.40 -6.17 4.91
N VAL A 107 -2.38 -6.92 3.80
CA VAL A 107 -2.84 -8.32 3.82
C VAL A 107 -1.68 -9.20 4.29
N CYS A 108 -1.65 -9.56 5.58
CA CYS A 108 -0.54 -10.32 6.19
C CYS A 108 -0.36 -11.71 5.55
N PHE A 109 -1.45 -12.29 5.05
CA PHE A 109 -1.44 -13.47 4.21
C PHE A 109 -2.71 -13.56 3.38
N ASP A 110 -2.56 -14.08 2.17
CA ASP A 110 -3.63 -14.16 1.19
C ASP A 110 -3.75 -15.58 0.64
N THR A 111 -4.78 -16.31 1.08
CA THR A 111 -5.13 -17.61 0.48
C THR A 111 -5.95 -17.44 -0.80
N GLY A 112 -6.43 -16.23 -1.07
CA GLY A 112 -7.47 -15.88 -2.03
C GLY A 112 -8.90 -16.04 -1.51
N GLY A 113 -9.09 -16.33 -0.23
CA GLY A 113 -10.41 -16.63 0.32
C GLY A 113 -11.02 -17.87 -0.35
N LEU A 114 -12.34 -17.88 -0.56
CA LEU A 114 -13.04 -19.02 -1.14
C LEU A 114 -12.66 -19.29 -2.61
N ASP A 115 -12.20 -18.27 -3.32
CA ASP A 115 -11.57 -18.38 -4.64
C ASP A 115 -10.08 -18.71 -4.46
N ILE A 116 -9.82 -19.87 -3.87
CA ILE A 116 -8.50 -20.27 -3.38
C ILE A 116 -7.41 -20.21 -4.47
N LYS A 117 -6.27 -19.60 -4.12
CA LYS A 117 -5.08 -19.62 -4.97
C LYS A 117 -4.54 -21.04 -5.15
N PRO A 118 -4.01 -21.39 -6.34
CA PRO A 118 -3.15 -22.56 -6.47
C PRO A 118 -1.91 -22.44 -5.57
N SER A 119 -1.38 -23.58 -5.10
CA SER A 119 -0.26 -23.62 -4.15
C SER A 119 0.96 -22.80 -4.60
N SER A 120 1.27 -22.80 -5.90
CA SER A 120 2.38 -22.04 -6.48
C SER A 120 2.20 -20.52 -6.38
N SER A 121 0.97 -20.05 -6.50
CA SER A 121 0.64 -18.62 -6.38
C SER A 121 0.54 -18.19 -4.91
N MET A 122 0.16 -19.11 -4.02
CA MET A 122 0.05 -18.86 -2.58
C MET A 122 1.41 -18.80 -1.85
N LEU A 123 2.42 -19.51 -2.35
CA LEU A 123 3.73 -19.69 -1.68
C LEU A 123 4.39 -18.38 -1.23
N LEU A 124 4.22 -17.29 -1.98
CA LEU A 124 4.82 -15.99 -1.69
C LEU A 124 3.88 -15.02 -0.97
N MET A 125 2.66 -15.41 -0.60
CA MET A 125 1.63 -14.48 -0.12
C MET A 125 1.87 -13.89 1.27
N LYS A 126 2.93 -14.29 1.98
CA LYS A 126 3.43 -13.50 3.11
C LYS A 126 3.80 -12.07 2.72
N LYS A 127 4.14 -11.85 1.44
CA LYS A 127 4.52 -10.53 0.93
C LYS A 127 3.33 -9.60 0.68
N ASP A 128 2.11 -10.07 0.86
CA ASP A 128 0.92 -9.34 0.42
C ASP A 128 0.54 -8.13 1.31
N MET A 129 1.34 -7.94 2.36
CA MET A 129 1.42 -6.74 3.20
C MET A 129 2.55 -5.78 2.75
N GLY A 130 3.14 -6.02 1.57
CA GLY A 130 4.25 -5.23 1.04
C GLY A 130 3.90 -3.76 0.82
N GLY A 131 2.63 -3.46 0.52
CA GLY A 131 2.12 -2.09 0.46
C GLY A 131 2.24 -1.36 1.79
N ALA A 132 1.79 -2.00 2.88
CA ALA A 132 1.94 -1.52 4.24
C ALA A 132 3.42 -1.32 4.61
N ALA A 133 4.27 -2.32 4.33
CA ALA A 133 5.69 -2.27 4.61
C ALA A 133 6.40 -1.09 3.92
N ASN A 134 6.11 -0.87 2.63
CA ASN A 134 6.69 0.25 1.87
C ASN A 134 6.20 1.60 2.39
N VAL A 135 4.90 1.74 2.68
CA VAL A 135 4.35 2.96 3.27
C VAL A 135 4.95 3.25 4.65
N MET A 136 5.16 2.23 5.48
CA MET A 136 5.85 2.38 6.77
C MET A 136 7.32 2.80 6.59
N GLY A 137 8.02 2.21 5.63
CA GLY A 137 9.39 2.60 5.26
C GLY A 137 9.48 4.04 4.77
N LEU A 138 8.53 4.49 3.93
CA LEU A 138 8.44 5.87 3.47
C LEU A 138 8.12 6.84 4.62
N ALA A 139 7.17 6.48 5.49
CA ALA A 139 6.82 7.29 6.66
C ALA A 139 8.02 7.46 7.60
N LEU A 140 8.80 6.40 7.82
CA LEU A 140 10.07 6.47 8.55
C LEU A 140 10.99 7.52 7.93
N MET A 141 11.23 7.48 6.62
CA MET A 141 12.10 8.44 5.94
C MET A 141 11.58 9.88 6.11
N ILE A 142 10.28 10.11 5.94
CA ILE A 142 9.67 11.45 6.11
C ILE A 142 9.87 11.99 7.53
N MET A 143 9.58 11.17 8.54
CA MET A 143 9.65 11.58 9.95
C MET A 143 11.10 11.80 10.41
N ASP A 144 12.02 10.93 9.99
CA ASP A 144 13.45 11.05 10.30
C ASP A 144 14.08 12.30 9.68
N ALA A 145 13.71 12.61 8.43
CA ALA A 145 14.11 13.83 7.74
C ALA A 145 13.47 15.11 8.33
N LYS A 146 12.45 14.94 9.18
CA LYS A 146 11.65 16.03 9.76
C LYS A 146 11.06 16.94 8.67
N LEU A 147 10.58 16.36 7.57
CA LEU A 147 9.98 17.15 6.49
C LEU A 147 8.80 18.00 7.02
N LYS A 148 8.56 19.16 6.40
CA LYS A 148 7.46 20.05 6.78
C LYS A 148 6.12 19.53 6.24
N ILE A 149 5.68 18.40 6.76
CA ILE A 149 4.46 17.67 6.34
C ILE A 149 3.58 17.40 7.58
N ASP A 150 2.25 17.51 7.42
CA ASP A 150 1.25 16.91 8.32
C ASP A 150 0.92 15.53 7.75
N LEU A 151 1.59 14.51 8.27
CA LEU A 151 1.57 13.16 7.74
C LEU A 151 0.47 12.35 8.41
N THR A 152 -0.41 11.75 7.61
CA THR A 152 -1.28 10.66 8.03
C THR A 152 -0.84 9.37 7.33
N VAL A 153 -0.75 8.27 8.08
CA VAL A 153 -0.50 6.93 7.53
C VAL A 153 -1.67 6.03 7.91
N LEU A 154 -2.26 5.37 6.92
CA LEU A 154 -3.36 4.42 7.09
C LEU A 154 -2.95 3.04 6.60
N VAL A 155 -3.15 2.02 7.43
CA VAL A 155 -2.85 0.63 7.07
C VAL A 155 -4.05 -0.23 7.45
N PRO A 156 -4.93 -0.62 6.50
CA PRO A 156 -5.89 -1.69 6.74
C PRO A 156 -5.15 -3.03 6.82
N VAL A 157 -5.29 -3.73 7.96
CA VAL A 157 -4.60 -4.99 8.24
C VAL A 157 -5.56 -6.16 8.42
N VAL A 158 -5.39 -7.16 7.57
CA VAL A 158 -6.22 -8.37 7.51
C VAL A 158 -5.38 -9.60 7.18
N GLU A 159 -5.96 -10.78 7.33
CA GLU A 159 -5.61 -11.96 6.53
C GLU A 159 -6.82 -12.34 5.70
N ASN A 160 -6.61 -12.71 4.44
CA ASN A 160 -7.67 -13.23 3.58
C ASN A 160 -7.68 -14.76 3.69
N SER A 161 -8.50 -15.27 4.60
CA SER A 161 -8.51 -16.68 5.00
C SER A 161 -9.75 -17.42 4.54
N ILE A 162 -9.67 -18.76 4.51
CA ILE A 162 -10.81 -19.65 4.27
C ILE A 162 -11.35 -20.14 5.60
N SER A 163 -12.61 -19.82 5.88
CA SER A 163 -13.36 -20.31 7.05
C SER A 163 -14.86 -20.29 6.77
N GLY A 164 -15.67 -20.87 7.66
CA GLY A 164 -17.13 -20.95 7.50
C GLY A 164 -17.82 -19.57 7.43
N ASN A 165 -17.19 -18.54 7.99
CA ASN A 165 -17.66 -17.16 7.96
C ASN A 165 -16.97 -16.30 6.88
N ALA A 166 -16.21 -16.86 5.93
CA ALA A 166 -15.64 -16.10 4.82
C ALA A 166 -16.72 -15.36 3.99
N PHE A 167 -16.35 -14.21 3.43
CA PHE A 167 -17.15 -13.55 2.39
C PHE A 167 -17.10 -14.36 1.08
N ARG A 168 -18.11 -14.18 0.22
CA ARG A 168 -18.37 -15.11 -0.89
C ARG A 168 -18.53 -14.39 -2.23
N PRO A 169 -18.20 -15.05 -3.35
CA PRO A 169 -18.68 -14.61 -4.66
C PRO A 169 -20.21 -14.42 -4.66
N GLY A 170 -20.67 -13.30 -5.20
CA GLY A 170 -22.06 -12.87 -5.21
C GLY A 170 -22.49 -12.05 -3.99
N ASP A 171 -21.69 -11.97 -2.92
CA ASP A 171 -21.97 -11.05 -1.82
C ASP A 171 -21.90 -9.59 -2.33
N ILE A 172 -22.68 -8.71 -1.71
CA ILE A 172 -22.63 -7.27 -1.94
C ILE A 172 -22.42 -6.56 -0.61
N TYR A 173 -21.35 -5.77 -0.53
CA TYR A 173 -21.04 -4.97 0.65
C TYR A 173 -21.14 -3.49 0.32
N LYS A 174 -21.70 -2.71 1.24
CA LYS A 174 -21.57 -1.25 1.19
C LYS A 174 -20.18 -0.88 1.67
N SER A 175 -19.57 0.15 1.09
CA SER A 175 -18.29 0.73 1.49
C SER A 175 -18.47 1.94 2.40
N ARG A 176 -17.38 2.41 3.01
CA ARG A 176 -17.34 3.67 3.76
C ARG A 176 -17.83 4.86 2.92
N ALA A 177 -17.44 4.92 1.65
CA ALA A 177 -17.85 5.96 0.70
C ALA A 177 -19.32 5.85 0.25
N GLY A 178 -20.07 4.88 0.77
CA GLY A 178 -21.47 4.64 0.47
C GLY A 178 -21.74 3.86 -0.81
N LEU A 179 -20.71 3.56 -1.61
CA LEU A 179 -20.82 2.72 -2.80
C LEU A 179 -21.01 1.25 -2.43
N THR A 180 -21.83 0.53 -3.18
CA THR A 180 -22.01 -0.91 -3.09
C THR A 180 -21.03 -1.64 -4.01
N VAL A 181 -20.38 -2.69 -3.50
CA VAL A 181 -19.39 -3.50 -4.22
C VAL A 181 -19.86 -4.94 -4.24
N GLN A 182 -20.09 -5.47 -5.44
CA GLN A 182 -20.30 -6.89 -5.68
C GLN A 182 -18.95 -7.61 -5.67
N ILE A 183 -18.91 -8.73 -4.95
CA ILE A 183 -17.74 -9.62 -4.87
C ILE A 183 -17.85 -10.64 -6.00
N ASP A 184 -17.04 -10.51 -7.04
CA ASP A 184 -16.96 -11.49 -8.12
C ASP A 184 -15.77 -12.44 -7.97
N ASN A 185 -14.76 -12.03 -7.19
CA ASN A 185 -13.63 -12.88 -6.82
C ASN A 185 -13.08 -12.45 -5.44
N THR A 186 -13.03 -13.37 -4.49
CA THR A 186 -12.52 -13.15 -3.13
C THR A 186 -10.99 -12.99 -3.08
N ASP A 187 -10.27 -13.32 -4.16
CA ASP A 187 -8.83 -13.07 -4.38
C ASP A 187 -8.53 -11.65 -4.91
N ALA A 188 -9.57 -10.81 -5.04
CA ALA A 188 -9.45 -9.38 -5.33
C ALA A 188 -9.82 -8.56 -4.09
N GLU A 189 -9.30 -8.96 -2.93
CA GLU A 189 -9.57 -8.44 -1.60
C GLU A 189 -8.82 -7.13 -1.30
N GLY A 190 -7.59 -6.98 -1.81
CA GLY A 190 -6.72 -5.86 -1.46
C GLY A 190 -7.33 -4.51 -1.81
N ARG A 191 -8.04 -4.45 -2.95
CA ARG A 191 -8.76 -3.23 -3.36
C ARG A 191 -9.97 -2.93 -2.46
N LEU A 192 -10.58 -3.95 -1.85
CA LEU A 192 -11.71 -3.76 -0.93
C LEU A 192 -11.25 -3.10 0.36
N ILE A 193 -10.17 -3.59 0.96
CA ILE A 193 -9.66 -3.01 2.20
C ILE A 193 -9.08 -1.61 1.97
N LEU A 194 -8.49 -1.37 0.80
CA LEU A 194 -8.02 -0.04 0.39
C LEU A 194 -9.19 0.91 0.13
N ALA A 195 -10.30 0.46 -0.45
CA ALA A 195 -11.46 1.32 -0.72
C ALA A 195 -11.97 2.04 0.54
N ASP A 196 -12.08 1.32 1.66
CA ASP A 196 -12.48 1.89 2.94
C ASP A 196 -11.41 2.83 3.53
N ALA A 197 -10.13 2.47 3.41
CA ALA A 197 -9.01 3.28 3.89
C ALA A 197 -8.82 4.57 3.08
N LEU A 198 -8.95 4.50 1.75
CA LEU A 198 -8.91 5.63 0.83
C LEU A 198 -10.11 6.55 1.06
N ALA A 199 -11.31 6.00 1.28
CA ALA A 199 -12.47 6.81 1.62
C ALA A 199 -12.27 7.60 2.93
N LEU A 200 -11.64 6.99 3.94
CA LEU A 200 -11.27 7.71 5.18
C LEU A 200 -10.20 8.77 4.92
N ALA A 201 -9.20 8.46 4.09
CA ALA A 201 -8.16 9.42 3.72
C ALA A 201 -8.75 10.65 3.00
N ASP A 202 -9.71 10.41 2.10
CA ASP A 202 -10.38 11.44 1.29
C ASP A 202 -11.25 12.38 2.13
N GLU A 203 -11.75 11.93 3.28
CA GLU A 203 -12.52 12.75 4.22
C GLU A 203 -11.70 13.92 4.82
N ASP A 204 -10.37 13.77 4.94
CA ASP A 204 -9.47 14.82 5.46
C ASP A 204 -8.96 15.78 4.37
N GLU A 205 -9.29 15.49 3.11
CA GLU A 205 -8.95 16.30 1.93
C GLU A 205 -7.44 16.65 1.89
N PRO A 206 -6.52 15.66 1.91
CA PRO A 206 -5.10 15.93 1.87
C PRO A 206 -4.70 16.56 0.53
N GLU A 207 -3.60 17.31 0.52
CA GLU A 207 -3.04 17.87 -0.71
C GLU A 207 -2.37 16.80 -1.58
N LEU A 208 -2.00 15.67 -0.98
CA LEU A 208 -1.45 14.52 -1.69
C LEU A 208 -1.83 13.23 -0.97
N MET A 209 -2.40 12.29 -1.71
CA MET A 209 -2.59 10.92 -1.26
C MET A 209 -1.76 9.97 -2.11
N ILE A 210 -0.99 9.11 -1.45
CA ILE A 210 -0.26 8.03 -2.12
C ILE A 210 -0.69 6.72 -1.49
N ASP A 211 -1.14 5.77 -2.30
CA ASP A 211 -1.36 4.42 -1.84
C ASP A 211 -0.45 3.41 -2.53
N MET A 212 -0.04 2.38 -1.79
CA MET A 212 0.85 1.33 -2.27
C MET A 212 0.27 -0.03 -1.93
N ALA A 213 0.31 -0.94 -2.91
CA ALA A 213 -0.25 -2.27 -2.74
C ALA A 213 0.44 -3.30 -3.63
N THR A 214 0.57 -4.52 -3.12
CA THR A 214 0.83 -5.71 -3.92
C THR A 214 -0.50 -6.17 -4.54
N LEU A 215 -1.01 -5.42 -5.52
CA LEU A 215 -2.42 -5.46 -5.85
C LEU A 215 -2.75 -6.45 -6.96
N THR A 216 -1.95 -6.51 -8.02
CA THR A 216 -2.32 -7.32 -9.19
C THR A 216 -1.21 -8.21 -9.73
N GLY A 217 -1.60 -9.43 -10.12
CA GLY A 217 -0.75 -10.27 -10.97
C GLY A 217 -0.55 -9.69 -12.37
N ALA A 218 -1.53 -8.92 -12.87
CA ALA A 218 -1.52 -8.35 -14.21
C ALA A 218 -0.40 -7.30 -14.41
N ALA A 219 -0.12 -6.47 -13.40
CA ALA A 219 0.99 -5.51 -13.43
C ALA A 219 2.33 -6.22 -13.67
N ARG A 220 2.57 -7.33 -12.97
CA ARG A 220 3.80 -8.13 -13.09
C ARG A 220 3.95 -8.78 -14.45
N VAL A 221 2.84 -9.19 -15.07
CA VAL A 221 2.87 -9.76 -16.43
C VAL A 221 3.27 -8.69 -17.44
N ALA A 222 2.82 -7.43 -17.24
CA ALA A 222 3.11 -6.34 -18.16
C ALA A 222 4.53 -5.75 -18.00
N LEU A 223 4.99 -5.53 -16.76
CA LEU A 223 6.21 -4.77 -16.47
C LEU A 223 7.30 -5.57 -15.74
N GLY A 224 7.05 -6.85 -15.46
CA GLY A 224 7.97 -7.68 -14.69
C GLY A 224 8.01 -7.33 -13.20
N PRO A 225 8.94 -7.91 -12.44
CA PRO A 225 9.04 -7.74 -10.98
C PRO A 225 9.75 -6.44 -10.56
N ASP A 226 10.57 -5.86 -11.45
CA ASP A 226 11.52 -4.80 -11.10
C ASP A 226 11.03 -3.37 -11.40
N LEU A 227 9.96 -3.22 -12.20
CA LEU A 227 9.45 -1.92 -12.63
C LEU A 227 7.99 -1.74 -12.14
N PRO A 228 7.79 -1.22 -10.92
CA PRO A 228 6.46 -0.95 -10.39
C PRO A 228 5.67 0.03 -11.27
N PRO A 229 4.46 -0.35 -11.71
CA PRO A 229 3.53 0.62 -12.26
C PRO A 229 2.99 1.56 -11.18
N PHE A 230 2.80 2.82 -11.58
CA PHE A 230 1.98 3.76 -10.83
C PHE A 230 0.91 4.40 -11.72
N PHE A 231 -0.15 4.89 -11.08
CA PHE A 231 -1.32 5.46 -11.72
C PHE A 231 -1.63 6.80 -11.09
N THR A 232 -1.88 7.81 -11.92
CA THR A 232 -2.36 9.12 -11.50
C THR A 232 -2.97 9.83 -12.70
N ASP A 233 -3.97 10.68 -12.45
CA ASP A 233 -4.53 11.65 -13.41
C ASP A 233 -3.93 13.06 -13.26
N ASP A 234 -3.02 13.26 -12.30
CA ASP A 234 -2.27 14.49 -12.09
C ASP A 234 -0.95 14.44 -12.90
N GLU A 235 -0.86 15.24 -13.96
CA GLU A 235 0.30 15.31 -14.83
C GLU A 235 1.54 15.90 -14.13
N ASP A 236 1.35 16.88 -13.23
CA ASP A 236 2.45 17.49 -12.50
C ASP A 236 3.04 16.53 -11.46
N LEU A 237 2.17 15.74 -10.81
CA LEU A 237 2.61 14.64 -9.95
C LEU A 237 3.35 13.57 -10.74
N ALA A 238 2.83 13.17 -11.91
CA ALA A 238 3.47 12.18 -12.76
C ALA A 238 4.87 12.60 -13.20
N HIS A 239 5.06 13.85 -13.64
CA HIS A 239 6.37 14.37 -14.01
C HIS A 239 7.31 14.44 -12.80
N ALA A 240 6.84 14.95 -11.66
CA ALA A 240 7.66 15.06 -10.46
C ALA A 240 8.13 13.69 -9.94
N LEU A 241 7.30 12.65 -10.04
CA LEU A 241 7.67 11.28 -9.72
C LEU A 241 8.68 10.70 -10.72
N GLY A 242 8.49 10.94 -12.01
CA GLY A 242 9.41 10.50 -13.06
C GLY A 242 10.81 11.10 -12.90
N ASP A 243 10.88 12.42 -12.68
CA ASP A 243 12.15 13.12 -12.45
C ASP A 243 12.86 12.58 -11.20
N ALA A 244 12.12 12.42 -10.09
CA ALA A 244 12.69 11.89 -8.85
C ALA A 244 13.18 10.44 -9.01
N SER A 245 12.43 9.62 -9.76
CA SER A 245 12.81 8.24 -10.06
C SER A 245 14.14 8.13 -10.80
N LEU A 246 14.33 8.98 -11.82
CA LEU A 246 15.60 9.06 -12.57
C LEU A 246 16.74 9.60 -11.69
N GLU A 247 16.46 10.58 -10.82
CA GLU A 247 17.48 11.19 -9.97
C GLU A 247 18.07 10.21 -8.96
N VAL A 248 17.26 9.33 -8.37
CA VAL A 248 17.72 8.40 -7.33
C VAL A 248 17.89 6.96 -7.81
N ASP A 249 17.66 6.67 -9.09
CA ASP A 249 17.69 5.33 -9.67
C ASP A 249 16.77 4.36 -8.90
N ASP A 250 15.50 4.76 -8.77
CA ASP A 250 14.42 3.94 -8.17
C ASP A 250 13.29 3.85 -9.19
N PRO A 251 13.36 2.89 -10.13
CA PRO A 251 12.58 2.91 -11.36
C PRO A 251 11.08 2.70 -11.10
N ILE A 252 10.25 3.50 -11.76
CA ILE A 252 8.78 3.39 -11.76
C ILE A 252 8.25 3.67 -13.17
N TRP A 253 7.04 3.20 -13.49
CA TRP A 253 6.44 3.44 -14.79
C TRP A 253 4.97 3.86 -14.69
N ARG A 254 4.59 4.94 -15.37
CA ARG A 254 3.18 5.36 -15.36
C ARG A 254 2.35 4.48 -16.29
N LEU A 255 1.31 3.86 -15.75
CA LEU A 255 0.23 3.28 -16.53
C LEU A 255 -0.99 4.22 -16.53
N PRO A 256 -1.81 4.19 -17.61
CA PRO A 256 -2.92 5.12 -17.74
C PRO A 256 -4.13 4.73 -16.88
N LEU A 257 -4.84 5.72 -16.35
CA LEU A 257 -6.22 5.58 -15.88
C LEU A 257 -7.18 5.68 -17.07
N TYR A 258 -7.15 4.68 -17.95
CA TYR A 258 -7.90 4.73 -19.21
C TYR A 258 -9.41 4.62 -19.00
N LYS A 259 -10.12 5.75 -19.11
CA LYS A 259 -11.57 5.86 -18.86
C LYS A 259 -12.44 4.90 -19.67
N GLY A 260 -11.96 4.42 -20.83
CA GLY A 260 -12.68 3.44 -21.64
C GLY A 260 -12.95 2.10 -20.95
N TYR A 261 -12.21 1.79 -19.87
CA TYR A 261 -12.42 0.60 -19.03
C TYR A 261 -13.30 0.84 -17.80
N GLU A 262 -13.83 2.05 -17.58
CA GLU A 262 -14.74 2.29 -16.44
C GLU A 262 -16.01 1.45 -16.48
N LYS A 263 -16.50 1.14 -17.69
CA LYS A 263 -17.65 0.24 -17.87
C LYS A 263 -17.40 -1.18 -17.33
N ASP A 264 -16.13 -1.60 -17.29
CA ASP A 264 -15.76 -2.96 -16.91
C ASP A 264 -15.78 -3.14 -15.39
N ILE A 265 -15.62 -2.05 -14.61
CA ILE A 265 -15.70 -2.07 -13.15
C ILE A 265 -17.12 -1.85 -12.61
N GLY A 266 -18.12 -1.64 -13.48
CA GLY A 266 -19.53 -1.55 -13.10
C GLY A 266 -20.16 -2.92 -12.89
N ALA A 267 -21.13 -3.02 -11.98
CA ALA A 267 -21.91 -4.23 -11.74
C ALA A 267 -23.40 -4.02 -12.11
N LYS A 268 -24.13 -5.12 -12.36
CA LYS A 268 -25.57 -5.05 -12.70
C LYS A 268 -26.47 -4.77 -11.50
N ILE A 269 -26.04 -5.23 -10.32
CA ILE A 269 -26.84 -5.21 -9.07
C ILE A 269 -26.13 -4.48 -7.92
N ALA A 270 -24.99 -3.84 -8.20
CA ALA A 270 -24.22 -3.01 -7.29
C ALA A 270 -23.57 -1.86 -8.08
N ASP A 271 -23.00 -0.87 -7.40
CA ASP A 271 -22.32 0.24 -8.07
C ASP A 271 -21.04 -0.23 -8.78
N LEU A 272 -20.30 -1.15 -8.15
CA LEU A 272 -19.01 -1.66 -8.63
C LEU A 272 -18.91 -3.18 -8.51
N THR A 273 -18.07 -3.79 -9.36
CA THR A 273 -17.51 -5.13 -9.15
C THR A 273 -16.05 -5.02 -8.70
N ASN A 274 -15.63 -5.88 -7.77
CA ASN A 274 -14.23 -5.94 -7.38
C ASN A 274 -13.35 -6.70 -8.39
N ALA A 275 -13.92 -7.53 -9.27
CA ALA A 275 -13.15 -8.36 -10.19
C ALA A 275 -13.83 -8.48 -11.57
N PRO A 276 -13.65 -7.47 -12.45
CA PRO A 276 -14.18 -7.50 -13.81
C PRO A 276 -13.82 -8.78 -14.58
N SER A 277 -14.79 -9.31 -15.32
CA SER A 277 -14.58 -10.46 -16.20
C SER A 277 -13.66 -10.13 -17.39
N GLY A 278 -12.94 -11.12 -17.91
CA GLY A 278 -12.20 -11.01 -19.18
C GLY A 278 -10.67 -11.02 -19.07
N GLY A 279 -10.11 -10.90 -17.85
CA GLY A 279 -8.69 -11.15 -17.57
C GLY A 279 -7.68 -10.17 -18.18
N MET A 280 -8.15 -9.16 -18.93
CA MET A 280 -7.33 -8.14 -19.56
C MET A 280 -7.36 -6.84 -18.73
N ALA A 281 -6.31 -6.02 -18.88
CA ALA A 281 -6.19 -4.71 -18.24
C ALA A 281 -6.33 -4.71 -16.70
N GLY A 282 -6.04 -5.83 -16.03
CA GLY A 282 -6.29 -6.03 -14.60
C GLY A 282 -5.67 -4.97 -13.69
N ALA A 283 -4.47 -4.47 -14.02
CA ALA A 283 -3.83 -3.39 -13.26
C ALA A 283 -4.58 -2.06 -13.40
N ILE A 284 -5.02 -1.72 -14.62
CA ILE A 284 -5.77 -0.49 -14.90
C ILE A 284 -7.16 -0.56 -14.26
N THR A 285 -7.87 -1.68 -14.38
CA THR A 285 -9.21 -1.82 -13.77
C THR A 285 -9.16 -1.80 -12.25
N ALA A 286 -8.11 -2.35 -11.63
CA ALA A 286 -7.88 -2.21 -10.19
C ALA A 286 -7.65 -0.74 -9.79
N ALA A 287 -6.80 -0.01 -10.52
CA ALA A 287 -6.57 1.41 -10.25
C ALA A 287 -7.84 2.26 -10.46
N LEU A 288 -8.62 1.98 -11.51
CA LEU A 288 -9.92 2.63 -11.74
C LEU A 288 -10.92 2.35 -10.61
N PHE A 289 -10.94 1.12 -10.08
CA PHE A 289 -11.75 0.77 -8.92
C PHE A 289 -11.36 1.62 -7.70
N LEU A 290 -10.07 1.73 -7.39
CA LEU A 290 -9.57 2.53 -6.26
C LEU A 290 -9.92 4.02 -6.43
N LYS A 291 -9.79 4.58 -7.64
CA LYS A 291 -10.13 5.98 -7.93
C LYS A 291 -11.57 6.34 -7.56
N ARG A 292 -12.51 5.39 -7.54
CA ARG A 292 -13.92 5.64 -7.13
C ARG A 292 -14.07 6.06 -5.67
N PHE A 293 -13.05 5.79 -4.85
CA PHE A 293 -13.00 6.08 -3.41
C PHE A 293 -12.15 7.31 -3.08
N VAL A 294 -11.60 7.99 -4.09
CA VAL A 294 -10.83 9.24 -3.94
C VAL A 294 -11.51 10.33 -4.78
N ARG A 295 -12.34 11.16 -4.14
CA ARG A 295 -13.22 12.12 -4.82
C ARG A 295 -12.85 13.58 -4.54
N LYS A 296 -12.34 13.86 -3.35
CA LYS A 296 -12.06 15.22 -2.88
C LYS A 296 -10.59 15.58 -2.93
N THR A 297 -9.73 14.60 -2.72
CA THR A 297 -8.28 14.76 -2.80
C THR A 297 -7.87 15.15 -4.21
N GLU A 298 -7.18 16.28 -4.34
CA GLU A 298 -6.80 16.83 -5.64
C GLU A 298 -5.74 15.96 -6.35
N SER A 299 -4.70 15.55 -5.61
CA SER A 299 -3.55 14.83 -6.16
C SER A 299 -3.45 13.44 -5.52
N TRP A 300 -3.59 12.40 -6.35
CA TRP A 300 -3.57 11.01 -5.93
C TRP A 300 -2.67 10.17 -6.83
N ALA A 301 -1.87 9.29 -6.22
CA ALA A 301 -1.15 8.25 -6.94
C ALA A 301 -1.29 6.87 -6.29
N HIS A 302 -1.61 5.88 -7.10
CA HIS A 302 -1.60 4.47 -6.72
C HIS A 302 -0.35 3.78 -7.27
N PHE A 303 0.37 3.04 -6.43
CA PHE A 303 1.51 2.20 -6.81
C PHE A 303 1.15 0.73 -6.63
N ASP A 304 1.16 -0.02 -7.74
CA ASP A 304 0.99 -1.48 -7.74
C ASP A 304 2.38 -2.13 -7.73
N ILE A 305 2.93 -2.34 -6.54
CA ILE A 305 4.30 -2.82 -6.32
C ILE A 305 4.34 -4.35 -6.26
N TYR A 306 5.49 -4.96 -6.58
CA TYR A 306 5.67 -6.40 -6.40
C TYR A 306 6.12 -6.75 -4.97
N GLY A 307 6.92 -5.89 -4.36
CA GLY A 307 7.44 -6.02 -2.99
C GLY A 307 8.43 -7.17 -2.81
N TRP A 308 9.04 -7.67 -3.89
CA TRP A 308 9.89 -8.88 -3.83
C TRP A 308 10.96 -8.90 -4.93
N THR A 309 12.15 -9.35 -4.57
CA THR A 309 13.25 -9.64 -5.49
C THR A 309 13.29 -11.16 -5.76
N PRO A 310 12.96 -11.63 -6.98
CA PRO A 310 12.86 -13.07 -7.27
C PRO A 310 14.21 -13.78 -7.43
N SER A 311 15.26 -13.03 -7.77
CA SER A 311 16.62 -13.53 -7.98
C SER A 311 17.61 -12.52 -7.42
N GLU A 312 18.72 -12.99 -6.84
CA GLU A 312 19.74 -12.12 -6.25
C GLU A 312 20.26 -11.08 -7.26
N ARG A 313 20.43 -9.85 -6.77
CA ARG A 313 20.98 -8.71 -7.53
C ARG A 313 22.09 -8.05 -6.69
N PRO A 314 23.03 -7.32 -7.31
CA PRO A 314 24.12 -6.65 -6.58
C PRO A 314 23.66 -5.73 -5.43
N HIS A 315 22.46 -5.17 -5.51
CA HIS A 315 21.89 -4.24 -4.52
C HIS A 315 20.73 -4.84 -3.71
N ALA A 316 20.32 -6.09 -4.00
CA ALA A 316 19.12 -6.69 -3.44
C ALA A 316 19.22 -8.23 -3.30
N PRO A 317 19.13 -8.78 -2.08
CA PRO A 317 19.02 -10.22 -1.89
C PRO A 317 17.66 -10.75 -2.37
N VAL A 318 17.55 -12.07 -2.57
CA VAL A 318 16.24 -12.72 -2.78
C VAL A 318 15.38 -12.52 -1.54
N GLY A 319 14.14 -12.04 -1.72
CA GLY A 319 13.24 -11.78 -0.60
C GLY A 319 12.39 -10.53 -0.77
N GLY A 320 11.83 -10.06 0.33
CA GLY A 320 11.14 -8.79 0.41
C GLY A 320 12.01 -7.64 -0.05
N GLU A 321 11.40 -6.68 -0.74
CA GLU A 321 12.09 -5.52 -1.28
C GLU A 321 11.24 -4.25 -1.19
N ALA A 322 11.90 -3.13 -0.92
CA ALA A 322 11.32 -1.81 -1.01
C ALA A 322 11.34 -1.33 -2.48
N GLN A 323 10.22 -0.80 -2.96
CA GLN A 323 10.08 -0.32 -4.34
C GLN A 323 9.42 1.06 -4.35
N ALA A 324 9.89 1.97 -5.19
CA ALA A 324 9.38 3.34 -5.39
C ALA A 324 9.51 4.31 -4.19
N ILE A 325 9.75 3.83 -2.97
CA ILE A 325 9.76 4.69 -1.78
C ILE A 325 10.92 5.69 -1.76
N ARG A 326 12.04 5.41 -2.45
CA ARG A 326 13.15 6.36 -2.56
C ARG A 326 12.80 7.48 -3.54
N ALA A 327 12.18 7.15 -4.67
CA ALA A 327 11.68 8.13 -5.64
C ALA A 327 10.60 9.03 -5.01
N ILE A 328 9.63 8.44 -4.31
CA ILE A 328 8.57 9.20 -3.63
C ILE A 328 9.17 10.11 -2.55
N PHE A 329 10.09 9.60 -1.74
CA PHE A 329 10.77 10.40 -0.72
C PHE A 329 11.53 11.57 -1.34
N GLN A 330 12.31 11.34 -2.41
CA GLN A 330 13.03 12.38 -3.14
C GLN A 330 12.09 13.49 -3.63
N MET A 331 10.96 13.10 -4.24
CA MET A 331 9.95 14.06 -4.70
C MET A 331 9.40 14.91 -3.54
N LEU A 332 9.09 14.29 -2.39
CA LEU A 332 8.57 14.98 -1.22
C LEU A 332 9.61 15.91 -0.58
N GLU A 333 10.86 15.46 -0.47
CA GLU A 333 11.99 16.23 0.05
C GLU A 333 12.23 17.49 -0.82
N ALA A 334 12.29 17.32 -2.14
CA ALA A 334 12.48 18.41 -3.09
C ALA A 334 11.32 19.44 -3.09
N LYS A 335 10.09 19.01 -2.80
CA LYS A 335 8.94 19.93 -2.64
C LYS A 335 8.96 20.62 -1.28
N SER A 336 9.34 19.91 -0.20
CA SER A 336 9.43 20.49 1.15
C SER A 336 10.57 21.52 1.28
N ALA A 337 11.62 21.44 0.47
CA ALA A 337 12.70 22.43 0.44
C ALA A 337 12.30 23.77 -0.22
N ARG A 338 11.23 23.78 -1.01
CA ARG A 338 10.74 24.95 -1.75
C ARG A 338 9.68 25.78 -1.01
N GLY A 339 9.20 25.33 0.15
CA GLY A 339 8.20 26.01 1.00
C GLY A 339 8.68 26.25 2.43
#